data_AF-W0A4S3-F1
#
_entry.id   AF-W0A4S3-F1
#
_cell.length_a   1.000
_cell.length_b   1.000
_cell.length_c   1.000
_cell.angle_alpha   90.00
_cell.angle_beta   90.00
_cell.angle_gamma   90.00
#
_symmetry.space_group_name_H-M   'P 1'
#
loop_
_entity.id
_entity.type
_entity.pdbx_description
1 polymer ?
#
loop_
_entity_poly.entity_id
_entity_poly.type
_entity_poly.pdbx_seq_one_letter_code
_entity_poly.pdbx_strand_id
1 'polypeptide(L)'
;MVAGESGTALSRELGVKRTILYRWRDAFRDGGEEALRDGPGRPKRAEKAAMALARGPAARARDLAEARRQIAELERKVGEQQVALDFFKGALQRIEASPPPSDGGGVTGSSPRSRR
;
A
#
# COMPACT_ATOMS: atom_id res chain seq x y z
N MET A 1 -16.88 -7.24 12.02
CA MET A 1 -16.78 -7.36 10.53
C MET A 1 -16.35 -6.06 9.83
N VAL A 2 -15.35 -5.35 10.36
CA VAL A 2 -14.60 -4.32 9.59
C VAL A 2 -13.14 -4.76 9.43
N ALA A 3 -12.66 -5.66 10.31
CA ALA A 3 -11.35 -6.30 10.26
C ALA A 3 -11.38 -7.76 9.73
N GLY A 4 -12.38 -8.15 8.93
CA GLY A 4 -12.46 -9.50 8.35
C GLY A 4 -13.04 -10.61 9.24
N GLU A 5 -13.43 -10.30 10.48
CA GLU A 5 -14.04 -11.28 11.38
C GLU A 5 -15.37 -11.84 10.85
N SER A 6 -15.63 -13.12 11.08
CA SER A 6 -16.89 -13.78 10.75
C SER A 6 -18.01 -13.33 11.69
N GLY A 7 -19.10 -12.80 11.15
CA GLY A 7 -20.30 -12.47 11.93
C GLY A 7 -20.96 -13.68 12.59
N THR A 8 -20.65 -14.91 12.17
CA THR A 8 -21.07 -16.12 12.89
C THR A 8 -20.30 -16.27 14.20
N ALA A 9 -18.99 -15.99 14.18
CA ALA A 9 -18.15 -16.05 15.38
C ALA A 9 -18.61 -15.00 16.39
N LEU A 10 -18.77 -13.74 15.94
CA LEU A 10 -19.26 -12.64 16.76
C LEU A 10 -20.64 -12.91 17.39
N SER A 11 -21.52 -13.61 16.66
CA SER A 11 -22.86 -13.94 17.16
C SER A 11 -22.82 -14.98 18.30
N ARG A 12 -21.90 -15.95 18.22
CA ARG A 12 -21.71 -16.96 19.27
C ARG A 12 -21.04 -16.36 20.50
N GLU A 13 -20.04 -15.51 20.29
CA GLU A 13 -19.29 -14.86 21.36
C GLU A 13 -20.15 -13.88 22.16
N LEU A 14 -20.90 -13.02 21.47
CA LEU A 14 -21.71 -11.97 22.11
C LEU A 14 -23.12 -12.45 22.50
N GLY A 15 -23.54 -13.64 22.08
CA GLY A 15 -24.92 -14.13 22.27
C GLY A 15 -25.97 -13.31 21.51
N VAL A 16 -25.57 -12.43 20.60
CA VAL A 16 -26.46 -11.57 19.82
C VAL A 16 -26.73 -12.20 18.46
N LYS A 17 -28.00 -12.22 18.02
CA LYS A 17 -28.37 -12.73 16.69
C LYS A 17 -27.65 -11.96 15.58
N ARG A 18 -27.11 -12.68 14.59
CA ARG A 18 -26.42 -12.10 13.41
C ARG A 18 -27.20 -10.98 12.73
N THR A 19 -28.53 -11.11 12.62
CA THR A 19 -29.41 -10.09 12.02
C THR A 19 -29.33 -8.74 12.74
N ILE A 20 -29.20 -8.76 14.07
CA ILE A 20 -29.05 -7.53 14.87
C ILE A 20 -27.67 -6.92 14.65
N LEU A 21 -26.62 -7.75 14.60
CA LEU A 21 -25.27 -7.30 14.31
C LEU A 21 -25.17 -6.65 12.92
N TYR A 22 -25.83 -7.22 11.91
CA TYR A 22 -25.90 -6.62 10.58
C TYR A 22 -26.65 -5.29 10.59
N ARG A 23 -27.79 -5.23 11.29
CA ARG A 23 -28.55 -3.98 11.44
C ARG A 23 -27.74 -2.88 12.11
N TRP A 24 -27.01 -3.20 13.19
CA TRP A 24 -26.13 -2.24 13.86
C TRP A 24 -24.96 -1.82 12.99
N ARG A 25 -24.32 -2.75 12.27
CA ARG A 25 -23.27 -2.41 11.31
C ARG A 25 -23.77 -1.45 10.25
N ASP A 26 -24.96 -1.71 9.70
CA ASP A 26 -25.53 -0.89 8.64
C ASP A 26 -25.94 0.49 9.17
N ALA A 27 -26.57 0.55 10.35
CA ALA A 27 -26.86 1.81 11.05
C ALA A 27 -25.58 2.62 11.34
N PHE A 28 -24.53 1.96 11.84
CA PHE A 28 -23.23 2.61 12.09
C PHE A 28 -22.57 3.12 10.81
N ARG A 29 -22.73 2.41 9.69
CA ARG A 29 -22.27 2.89 8.37
C ARG A 29 -23.08 4.07 7.86
N ASP A 30 -24.37 4.14 8.23
CA ASP A 30 -25.28 5.18 7.78
C ASP A 30 -25.10 6.49 8.57
N GLY A 31 -24.86 6.45 9.89
CA GLY A 31 -24.79 7.65 10.72
C GLY A 31 -23.78 7.62 11.87
N GLY A 32 -22.79 6.72 11.81
CA GLY A 32 -21.74 6.62 12.83
C GLY A 32 -22.30 6.19 14.20
N GLU A 33 -21.66 6.64 15.27
CA GLU A 33 -22.06 6.29 16.64
C GLU A 33 -23.45 6.82 17.02
N GLU A 34 -23.83 8.00 16.52
CA GLU A 34 -25.13 8.61 16.81
C GLU A 34 -26.28 7.73 16.29
N ALA A 35 -26.09 7.04 15.17
CA ALA A 35 -27.08 6.10 14.62
C ALA A 35 -27.27 4.81 15.46
N LEU A 36 -26.39 4.55 16.43
CA LEU A 36 -26.52 3.45 17.38
C LEU A 36 -27.18 3.89 18.69
N ARG A 37 -27.22 5.19 18.99
CA ARG A 37 -27.78 5.74 20.22
C ARG A 37 -29.30 5.84 20.20
N ASP A 38 -29.91 5.86 19.02
CA ASP A 38 -31.36 5.89 18.88
C ASP A 38 -31.97 4.57 19.36
N GLY A 39 -32.84 4.68 20.37
CA GLY A 39 -33.59 3.55 20.96
C GLY A 39 -34.49 2.82 19.95
N PRO A 40 -35.25 1.79 20.37
CA PRO A 40 -36.03 0.96 19.46
C PRO A 40 -37.06 1.78 18.67
N GLY A 41 -36.78 2.01 17.39
CA GLY A 41 -37.67 2.73 16.48
C GLY A 41 -37.04 2.92 15.09
N ARG A 42 -37.87 2.98 14.05
CA ARG A 42 -37.41 3.39 12.71
C ARG A 42 -37.07 4.88 12.79
N PRO A 43 -35.85 5.31 12.44
CA PRO A 43 -35.50 6.73 12.47
C PRO A 43 -36.46 7.52 11.59
N LYS A 44 -36.84 8.71 12.07
CA LYS A 44 -37.76 9.59 11.35
C LYS A 44 -37.12 9.98 10.01
N ARG A 45 -37.95 10.31 9.00
CA ARG A 45 -37.47 10.63 7.65
C ARG A 45 -36.41 11.74 7.64
N ALA A 46 -36.53 12.73 8.53
CA ALA A 46 -35.57 13.80 8.69
C ALA A 46 -34.21 13.32 9.22
N GLU A 47 -34.19 12.42 10.21
CA GLU A 47 -32.98 11.80 10.75
C GLU A 47 -32.27 10.97 9.67
N LYS A 48 -33.03 10.18 8.89
CA LYS A 48 -32.46 9.46 7.74
C LYS A 48 -31.83 10.38 6.70
N ALA A 49 -32.45 11.52 6.42
CA ALA A 49 -31.91 12.49 5.47
C ALA A 49 -30.63 13.14 6.00
N ALA A 50 -30.58 13.47 7.29
CA ALA A 50 -29.39 14.00 7.95
C ALA A 50 -28.22 12.99 7.94
N MET A 51 -28.50 11.72 8.25
CA MET A 51 -27.51 10.62 8.17
C MET A 51 -26.98 10.43 6.74
N ALA A 52 -27.87 10.41 5.75
CA ALA A 52 -27.48 10.33 4.34
C ALA A 52 -26.58 11.50 3.91
N LEU A 53 -26.84 12.71 4.42
CA LEU A 53 -26.00 13.88 4.17
C LEU A 53 -24.62 13.75 4.85
N ALA A 54 -24.57 13.22 6.07
CA ALA A 54 -23.33 12.97 6.81
C ALA A 54 -22.44 11.86 6.18
N ARG A 55 -23.04 10.96 5.39
CA ARG A 55 -22.30 9.92 4.64
C ARG A 55 -21.33 10.51 3.61
N GLY A 56 -21.66 11.66 3.02
CA GLY A 56 -20.81 12.33 2.02
C GLY A 56 -19.44 12.71 2.60
N PRO A 57 -19.39 13.51 3.69
CA PRO A 57 -18.14 13.82 4.39
C PRO A 57 -17.35 12.59 4.86
N ALA A 58 -18.03 11.58 5.41
CA ALA A 58 -17.37 10.37 5.92
C ALA A 58 -16.75 9.51 4.81
N ALA A 59 -17.42 9.39 3.65
CA ALA A 59 -16.88 8.71 2.47
C ALA A 59 -15.66 9.47 1.93
N ARG A 60 -15.78 10.79 1.75
CA ARG A 60 -14.67 11.65 1.29
C ARG A 60 -13.44 11.56 2.19
N ALA A 61 -13.64 11.50 3.51
CA ALA A 61 -12.54 11.36 4.46
C ALA A 61 -11.81 10.02 4.32
N ARG A 62 -12.54 8.93 4.03
CA ARG A 62 -11.94 7.62 3.74
C ARG A 62 -11.18 7.63 2.42
N ASP A 63 -11.79 8.17 1.36
CA ASP A 63 -11.16 8.30 0.05
C ASP A 63 -9.84 9.10 0.16
N LEU A 64 -9.83 10.18 0.94
CA LEU A 64 -8.64 10.98 1.19
C LEU A 64 -7.55 10.20 1.95
N ALA A 65 -7.93 9.38 2.94
CA ALA A 65 -6.98 8.54 3.67
C ALA A 65 -6.38 7.45 2.77
N GLU A 66 -7.18 6.85 1.90
CA GLU A 66 -6.71 5.87 0.90
C GLU A 66 -5.77 6.52 -0.12
N ALA A 67 -6.12 7.69 -0.66
CA ALA A 67 -5.26 8.44 -1.56
C ALA A 67 -3.90 8.79 -0.92
N ARG A 68 -3.89 9.22 0.35
CA ARG A 68 -2.65 9.51 1.09
C ARG A 68 -1.77 8.27 1.26
N ARG A 69 -2.36 7.09 1.50
CA ARG A 69 -1.61 5.82 1.57
C ARG A 69 -0.99 5.47 0.23
N GLN A 70 -1.74 5.59 -0.85
CA GLN A 70 -1.23 5.34 -2.21
C GLN A 70 -0.08 6.28 -2.56
N ILE A 71 -0.21 7.58 -2.22
CA ILE A 71 0.87 8.56 -2.42
C ILE A 71 2.14 8.14 -1.67
N ALA A 72 2.03 7.80 -0.37
CA ALA A 72 3.19 7.37 0.42
C ALA A 72 3.84 6.08 -0.14
N GLU A 73 3.05 5.14 -0.64
CA GLU A 73 3.57 3.93 -1.29
C GLU A 73 4.30 4.24 -2.59
N LEU A 74 3.78 5.16 -3.40
CA LEU A 74 4.41 5.62 -4.63
C LEU A 74 5.70 6.37 -4.36
N GLU A 75 5.70 7.29 -3.38
CA GLU A 75 6.90 8.03 -2.96
C GLU A 75 8.02 7.07 -2.54
N ARG A 76 7.70 6.03 -1.76
CA ARG A 76 8.67 4.99 -1.40
C ARG A 76 9.24 4.28 -2.64
N LYS A 77 8.37 3.83 -3.56
CA LYS A 77 8.80 3.16 -4.80
C LYS A 77 9.68 4.06 -5.67
N VAL A 78 9.34 5.34 -5.78
CA VAL A 78 10.13 6.34 -6.51
C VAL A 78 11.51 6.49 -5.87
N GLY A 79 11.59 6.57 -4.54
CA GLY A 79 12.87 6.61 -3.82
C GLY A 79 13.74 5.37 -4.07
N GLU A 80 13.15 4.17 -3.98
CA GLU A 80 13.84 2.91 -4.28
C GLU A 80 14.39 2.87 -5.72
N GLN A 81 13.58 3.28 -6.69
CA GLN A 81 13.98 3.37 -8.09
C GLN A 81 15.10 4.39 -8.32
N GLN A 82 15.04 5.55 -7.66
CA GLN A 82 16.06 6.59 -7.79
C GLN A 82 17.43 6.08 -7.33
N VAL A 83 17.50 5.41 -6.16
CA VAL A 83 18.74 4.82 -5.66
C VAL A 83 19.29 3.75 -6.61
N ALA A 84 18.42 2.89 -7.15
CA ALA A 84 18.82 1.88 -8.12
C ALA A 84 19.38 2.51 -9.40
N LEU A 85 18.73 3.55 -9.92
CA LEU A 85 19.20 4.27 -11.10
C LEU A 85 20.56 4.94 -10.86
N ASP A 86 20.77 5.56 -9.71
CA ASP A 86 22.04 6.21 -9.38
C ASP A 86 23.17 5.17 -9.24
N PHE A 87 22.88 4.01 -8.68
CA PHE A 87 23.80 2.87 -8.67
C PHE A 87 24.17 2.41 -10.08
N PHE A 88 23.18 2.19 -10.97
CA PHE A 88 23.43 1.73 -12.33
C PHE A 88 24.21 2.76 -13.15
N LYS A 89 23.88 4.04 -13.04
CA LYS A 89 24.64 5.13 -13.68
C LYS A 89 26.10 5.11 -13.25
N GLY A 90 26.36 5.01 -11.94
CA GLY A 90 27.72 4.94 -11.41
C GLY A 90 28.48 3.68 -11.85
N ALA A 91 27.80 2.54 -11.94
CA ALA A 91 28.40 1.29 -12.42
C ALA A 91 28.80 1.38 -13.91
N LEU A 92 27.91 1.93 -14.75
CA LEU A 92 28.18 2.11 -16.18
C LEU A 92 29.35 3.07 -16.43
N GLN A 93 29.40 4.20 -15.71
CA GLN A 93 30.52 5.14 -15.82
C GLN A 93 31.88 4.49 -15.49
N ARG A 94 31.93 3.56 -14.54
CA ARG A 94 33.18 2.83 -14.22
C ARG A 94 33.61 1.88 -15.32
N ILE A 95 32.65 1.28 -16.03
CA ILE A 95 32.93 0.42 -17.18
C ILE A 95 33.44 1.27 -18.34
N GLU A 96 32.78 2.40 -18.63
CA GLU A 96 33.21 3.34 -19.67
C GLU A 96 34.57 3.98 -19.36
N ALA A 97 34.87 4.23 -18.09
CA ALA A 97 36.15 4.77 -17.65
C ALA A 97 37.27 3.72 -17.57
N SER A 98 36.97 2.42 -17.70
CA SER A 98 38.00 1.39 -17.85
C SER A 98 38.52 1.42 -19.28
N PRO A 99 39.82 1.73 -19.51
CA PRO A 99 40.40 1.63 -20.83
C PRO A 99 40.36 0.17 -21.31
N PRO A 100 40.34 -0.09 -22.62
CA PRO A 100 40.55 -1.44 -23.13
C PRO A 100 41.86 -2.01 -22.54
N PRO A 101 41.94 -3.33 -22.28
CA PRO A 101 43.23 -3.94 -21.94
C PRO A 101 44.20 -3.53 -23.04
N SER A 102 45.33 -2.95 -22.64
CA SER A 102 46.37 -2.55 -23.56
C SER A 102 46.84 -3.79 -24.33
N ASP A 103 46.33 -3.95 -25.54
CA ASP A 103 46.80 -4.95 -26.49
C ASP A 103 48.15 -4.46 -27.02
N GLY A 104 49.19 -4.70 -26.21
CA GLY A 104 50.53 -4.19 -26.46
C GLY A 104 51.44 -4.44 -25.26
N GLY A 105 51.97 -5.65 -25.14
CA GLY A 105 53.03 -5.92 -24.15
C GLY A 105 53.35 -7.36 -23.81
N GLY A 106 52.81 -8.36 -24.52
CA GLY A 106 53.17 -9.78 -24.34
C GLY A 106 54.10 -10.27 -25.43
N VAL A 107 55.24 -9.61 -25.67
CA VAL A 107 56.32 -10.17 -26.49
C VAL A 107 56.83 -11.42 -25.77
N THR A 108 56.36 -12.58 -26.21
CA THR A 108 57.00 -13.85 -25.89
C THR A 108 58.31 -13.87 -26.67
N GLY A 109 59.38 -13.36 -26.05
CA GLY A 109 60.71 -13.37 -26.63
C GLY A 109 61.18 -14.81 -26.76
N SER A 110 61.05 -15.39 -27.96
CA SER A 110 61.62 -16.67 -28.32
C SER A 110 63.12 -16.66 -28.04
N SER A 111 63.56 -17.43 -27.05
CA SER A 111 64.97 -17.68 -26.77
C SER A 111 65.64 -18.39 -27.97
N PRO A 112 66.80 -17.92 -28.48
CA PRO A 112 67.43 -18.54 -29.63
C PRO A 112 68.02 -19.92 -29.28
N ARG A 113 67.82 -20.87 -30.19
CA ARG A 113 68.38 -22.22 -30.15
C ARG A 113 69.90 -22.19 -30.01
N SER A 114 70.43 -22.71 -28.91
CA SER A 114 71.83 -23.09 -28.77
C SER A 114 72.10 -24.37 -29.59
N ARG A 115 73.08 -24.30 -30.50
CA ARG A 115 73.74 -25.48 -31.09
C ARG A 115 75.02 -25.75 -30.31
N ARG A 116 75.18 -26.97 -29.82
CA ARG A 116 76.47 -27.62 -29.60
C ARG A 116 76.33 -29.11 -29.77
#